data_AF-A0A0B4EFX6-F1
#
_entry.id   AF-A0A0B4EFX6-F1
#
_cell.length_a   1.000
_cell.length_b   1.000
_cell.length_c   1.000
_cell.angle_alpha   90.00
_cell.angle_beta   90.00
_cell.angle_gamma   90.00
#
_symmetry.space_group_name_H-M   'P 1'
#
loop_
_entity.id
_entity.type
_entity.pdbx_description
1 polymer ?
#
loop_
_entity_poly.entity_id
_entity_poly.type
_entity_poly.pdbx_seq_one_letter_code
_entity_poly.pdbx_strand_id
1 'polypeptide(L)'
;MQLSKDVYPSPMNGFDLFTYMAMIVCYRGKKETTEAFKLLIEELKENARTGKTTFKGEEKYRIMMEGIPCWPYIGYKMKTLAKYGVNMTGSVYPYAWALVYEKNDLEGLARAYSSMFNNVNLERMVEYREQALADGNCVGALYHMNRSCKLMSFIQYEMARRVAEDTKLPYSGFAGDQADPRGFSEAQFETRLQGFLEIMEQHKEAKND
;
A
#
# COMPACT_ATOMS: atom_id res chain seq x y z
N MET A 1 -3.68 6.99 0.20
CA MET A 1 -4.54 6.83 -0.97
C MET A 1 -5.87 7.52 -0.70
N GLN A 2 -5.84 8.82 -0.38
CA GLN A 2 -7.06 9.52 0.06
C GLN A 2 -8.13 9.58 -1.02
N LEU A 3 -7.75 9.66 -2.30
CA LEU A 3 -8.70 9.59 -3.43
C LEU A 3 -9.38 8.23 -3.59
N SER A 4 -8.88 7.19 -2.94
CA SER A 4 -9.51 5.87 -2.91
C SER A 4 -10.46 5.72 -1.72
N LYS A 5 -10.37 6.57 -0.69
CA LYS A 5 -11.20 6.47 0.52
C LYS A 5 -12.66 6.75 0.16
N ASP A 6 -13.55 5.85 0.55
CA ASP A 6 -15.00 5.92 0.28
C ASP A 6 -15.37 6.02 -1.22
N VAL A 7 -14.46 5.64 -2.12
CA VAL A 7 -14.68 5.56 -3.57
C VAL A 7 -14.60 4.10 -4.01
N TYR A 8 -15.66 3.62 -4.65
CA TYR A 8 -15.84 2.23 -5.07
C TYR A 8 -16.26 2.15 -6.55
N PRO A 9 -15.43 1.52 -7.43
CA PRO A 9 -14.07 1.02 -7.16
C PRO A 9 -13.08 2.16 -6.92
N SER A 10 -11.90 1.86 -6.34
CA SER A 10 -10.79 2.84 -6.27
C SER A 10 -10.49 3.40 -7.68
N PRO A 11 -10.18 4.71 -7.84
CA PRO A 11 -9.98 5.32 -9.16
C PRO A 11 -8.73 4.81 -9.90
N MET A 12 -7.89 4.02 -9.24
CA MET A 12 -6.72 3.37 -9.81
C MET A 12 -6.45 1.98 -9.19
N ASN A 13 -5.67 1.19 -9.92
CA ASN A 13 -4.95 0.05 -9.39
C ASN A 13 -3.90 0.53 -8.38
N GLY A 14 -3.87 -0.06 -7.20
CA GLY A 14 -2.91 0.33 -6.17
C GLY A 14 -1.43 0.25 -6.61
N PHE A 15 -1.08 -0.64 -7.54
CA PHE A 15 0.31 -0.73 -8.02
C PHE A 15 0.76 0.49 -8.84
N ASP A 16 -0.16 1.26 -9.41
CA ASP A 16 0.16 2.48 -10.15
C ASP A 16 0.86 3.52 -9.24
N LEU A 17 0.60 3.47 -7.93
CA LEU A 17 1.29 4.25 -6.92
C LEU A 17 2.82 4.13 -7.06
N PHE A 18 3.34 2.92 -7.32
CA PHE A 18 4.78 2.69 -7.40
C PHE A 18 5.39 3.19 -8.71
N THR A 19 4.58 3.35 -9.76
CA THR A 19 5.01 4.06 -10.98
C THR A 19 5.15 5.55 -10.69
N TYR A 20 4.14 6.16 -10.07
CA TYR A 20 4.17 7.59 -9.72
C TYR A 20 5.19 7.92 -8.63
N MET A 21 5.57 6.94 -7.81
CA MET A 21 6.65 7.05 -6.81
C MET A 21 7.97 7.50 -7.45
N ALA A 22 8.29 7.07 -8.68
CA ALA A 22 9.51 7.48 -9.36
C ALA A 22 9.58 9.00 -9.55
N MET A 23 8.45 9.66 -9.83
CA MET A 23 8.40 11.12 -10.01
C MET A 23 8.68 11.88 -8.70
N ILE A 24 8.02 11.49 -7.60
CA ILE A 24 8.20 12.19 -6.31
C ILE A 24 9.57 11.91 -5.68
N VAL A 25 10.22 10.80 -6.03
CA VAL A 25 11.59 10.52 -5.61
C VAL A 25 12.59 11.38 -6.42
N CYS A 26 12.49 11.37 -7.74
CA CYS A 26 13.54 11.91 -8.61
C CYS A 26 13.37 13.42 -8.92
N TYR A 27 12.14 13.95 -8.94
CA TYR A 27 11.84 15.29 -9.47
C TYR A 27 11.04 16.20 -8.50
N ARG A 28 10.93 15.85 -7.20
CA ARG A 28 10.09 16.57 -6.21
C ARG A 28 10.20 18.10 -6.20
N GLY A 29 11.41 18.64 -6.34
CA GLY A 29 11.66 20.08 -6.28
C GLY A 29 11.45 20.83 -7.60
N LYS A 30 10.81 20.22 -8.60
CA LYS A 30 10.69 20.77 -9.96
C LYS A 30 9.25 21.10 -10.31
N LYS A 31 9.06 22.21 -11.03
CA LYS A 31 7.73 22.70 -11.45
C LYS A 31 7.00 21.69 -12.34
N GLU A 32 7.73 20.94 -13.16
CA GLU A 32 7.18 19.93 -14.06
C GLU A 32 6.47 18.80 -13.28
N THR A 33 6.96 18.47 -12.08
CA THR A 33 6.30 17.52 -11.19
C THR A 33 4.97 18.06 -10.67
N THR A 34 4.89 19.36 -10.40
CA THR A 34 3.62 19.98 -9.97
C THR A 34 2.54 19.83 -11.04
N GLU A 35 2.88 20.12 -12.30
CA GLU A 35 1.93 20.02 -13.42
C GLU A 35 1.55 18.55 -13.71
N ALA A 36 2.51 17.63 -13.64
CA ALA A 36 2.23 16.20 -13.81
C ALA A 36 1.26 15.66 -12.74
N PHE A 37 1.45 16.02 -11.47
CA PHE A 37 0.55 15.56 -10.40
C PHE A 37 -0.82 16.25 -10.43
N LYS A 38 -0.93 17.51 -10.89
CA LYS A 38 -2.24 18.15 -11.10
C LYS A 38 -3.06 17.38 -12.14
N LEU A 39 -2.46 17.07 -13.30
CA LEU A 39 -3.11 16.29 -14.34
C LEU A 39 -3.55 14.91 -13.83
N LEU A 40 -2.67 14.21 -13.11
CA LEU A 40 -3.01 12.93 -12.49
C LEU A 40 -4.20 13.05 -11.52
N ILE A 41 -4.24 14.10 -10.69
CA ILE A 41 -5.35 14.32 -9.75
C ILE A 41 -6.66 14.57 -10.50
N GLU A 42 -6.64 15.34 -11.59
CA GLU A 42 -7.82 15.57 -12.44
C GLU A 42 -8.36 14.26 -13.02
N GLU A 43 -7.49 13.43 -13.59
CA GLU A 43 -7.85 12.12 -14.14
C GLU A 43 -8.43 11.18 -13.06
N LEU A 44 -7.79 11.11 -11.88
CA LEU A 44 -8.25 10.26 -10.79
C LEU A 44 -9.58 10.73 -10.19
N LYS A 45 -9.82 12.04 -10.12
CA LYS A 45 -11.11 12.60 -9.68
C LYS A 45 -12.22 12.31 -10.69
N GLU A 46 -11.93 12.39 -11.98
CA GLU A 46 -12.88 12.05 -13.03
C GLU A 46 -13.21 10.54 -13.01
N ASN A 47 -12.20 9.70 -12.80
CA ASN A 47 -12.40 8.26 -12.59
C ASN A 47 -13.33 7.99 -11.40
N ALA A 48 -13.05 8.61 -10.25
CA ALA A 48 -13.88 8.50 -9.05
C ALA A 48 -15.33 8.94 -9.31
N ARG A 49 -15.54 10.07 -10.01
CA ARG A 49 -16.86 10.61 -10.34
C ARG A 49 -17.65 9.72 -11.30
N THR A 50 -16.96 9.06 -12.23
CA THR A 50 -17.60 8.25 -13.29
C THR A 50 -17.58 6.75 -13.03
N GLY A 51 -17.08 6.32 -11.86
CA GLY A 51 -16.95 4.90 -11.51
C GLY A 51 -15.92 4.14 -12.36
N LYS A 52 -14.97 4.85 -12.98
CA LYS A 52 -13.89 4.24 -13.77
C LYS A 52 -12.67 3.95 -12.88
N THR A 53 -11.86 3.01 -13.33
CA THR A 53 -10.60 2.65 -12.65
C THR A 53 -9.58 2.08 -13.64
N THR A 54 -8.30 2.20 -13.30
CA THR A 54 -7.23 1.48 -14.01
C THR A 54 -7.10 0.02 -13.55
N PHE A 55 -7.70 -0.34 -12.40
CA PHE A 55 -7.82 -1.73 -11.95
C PHE A 55 -8.61 -2.57 -12.97
N LYS A 56 -8.18 -3.80 -13.22
CA LYS A 56 -8.79 -4.67 -14.23
C LYS A 56 -9.64 -5.74 -13.54
N GLY A 57 -10.95 -5.69 -13.77
CA GLY A 57 -11.92 -6.59 -13.15
C GLY A 57 -12.72 -5.92 -12.03
N GLU A 58 -13.48 -6.72 -11.31
CA GLU A 58 -14.29 -6.29 -10.17
C GLU A 58 -13.42 -6.14 -8.91
N GLU A 59 -13.50 -4.99 -8.23
CA GLU A 59 -12.84 -4.78 -6.93
C GLU A 59 -13.69 -5.40 -5.81
N LYS A 60 -13.41 -6.66 -5.48
CA LYS A 60 -14.11 -7.44 -4.44
C LYS A 60 -13.52 -7.23 -3.05
N TYR A 61 -12.19 -7.13 -2.98
CA TYR A 61 -11.46 -7.01 -1.72
C TYR A 61 -10.48 -5.86 -1.77
N ARG A 62 -10.50 -5.05 -0.72
CA ARG A 62 -9.65 -3.88 -0.53
C ARG A 62 -8.62 -4.20 0.54
N ILE A 63 -7.33 -4.16 0.20
CA ILE A 63 -6.26 -4.54 1.13
C ILE A 63 -5.22 -3.45 1.27
N MET A 64 -4.46 -3.52 2.35
CA MET A 64 -3.15 -2.87 2.46
C MET A 64 -2.07 -3.90 2.11
N MET A 65 -1.11 -3.53 1.26
CA MET A 65 0.11 -4.32 1.06
C MET A 65 1.27 -3.62 1.75
N GLU A 66 1.90 -4.30 2.70
CA GLU A 66 3.10 -3.80 3.38
C GLU A 66 4.33 -4.20 2.57
N GLY A 67 5.24 -3.23 2.32
CA GLY A 67 6.47 -3.44 1.55
C GLY A 67 6.37 -3.08 0.06
N ILE A 68 7.53 -2.81 -0.56
CA ILE A 68 7.62 -2.46 -1.99
C ILE A 68 7.43 -3.70 -2.87
N PRO A 69 7.04 -3.57 -4.15
CA PRO A 69 6.79 -4.73 -4.99
C PRO A 69 8.06 -5.53 -5.30
N CYS A 70 7.87 -6.82 -5.60
CA CYS A 70 8.88 -7.67 -6.22
C CYS A 70 8.94 -7.31 -7.70
N TRP A 71 9.78 -6.34 -8.07
CA TRP A 71 9.78 -5.75 -9.40
C TRP A 71 9.95 -6.75 -10.55
N PRO A 72 10.80 -7.80 -10.45
CA PRO A 72 10.90 -8.82 -11.50
C PRO A 72 9.58 -9.54 -11.80
N TYR A 73 8.62 -9.52 -10.86
CA TYR A 73 7.33 -10.23 -10.94
C TYR A 73 6.13 -9.29 -10.81
N ILE A 74 6.30 -7.98 -11.00
CA ILE A 74 5.23 -7.00 -10.84
C ILE A 74 4.00 -7.32 -11.72
N GLY A 75 4.25 -7.70 -12.97
CA GLY A 75 3.19 -8.08 -13.92
C GLY A 75 2.42 -9.33 -13.48
N TYR A 76 3.12 -10.35 -12.95
CA TYR A 76 2.47 -11.54 -12.40
C TYR A 76 1.60 -11.17 -11.19
N LYS A 77 2.16 -10.44 -10.22
CA LYS A 77 1.43 -10.01 -9.01
C LYS A 77 0.16 -9.23 -9.34
N MET A 78 0.25 -8.27 -10.27
CA MET A 78 -0.91 -7.49 -10.71
C MET A 78 -2.00 -8.38 -11.34
N LYS A 79 -1.63 -9.32 -12.22
CA LYS A 79 -2.57 -10.25 -12.86
C LYS A 79 -3.22 -11.18 -11.83
N THR A 80 -2.44 -11.74 -10.91
CA THR A 80 -2.94 -12.66 -9.88
C THR A 80 -3.90 -11.95 -8.93
N LEU A 81 -3.57 -10.75 -8.45
CA LEU A 81 -4.48 -9.97 -7.58
C LEU A 81 -5.77 -9.57 -8.32
N ALA A 82 -5.67 -9.14 -9.59
CA ALA A 82 -6.83 -8.85 -10.43
C ALA A 82 -7.73 -10.08 -10.67
N LYS A 83 -7.14 -11.26 -10.93
CA LYS A 83 -7.85 -12.54 -11.07
C LYS A 83 -8.76 -12.83 -9.87
N TYR A 84 -8.33 -12.47 -8.67
CA TYR A 84 -9.08 -12.67 -7.43
C TYR A 84 -9.89 -11.44 -6.97
N GLY A 85 -9.93 -10.37 -7.77
CA GLY A 85 -10.65 -9.14 -7.43
C GLY A 85 -10.07 -8.38 -6.24
N VAL A 86 -8.76 -8.49 -6.01
CA VAL A 86 -8.06 -7.85 -4.88
C VAL A 86 -7.35 -6.60 -5.36
N ASN A 87 -7.72 -5.44 -4.83
CA ASN A 87 -7.03 -4.18 -5.09
C ASN A 87 -6.35 -3.65 -3.82
N MET A 88 -5.18 -3.03 -3.98
CA MET A 88 -4.48 -2.36 -2.89
C MET A 88 -5.00 -0.93 -2.78
N THR A 89 -5.72 -0.63 -1.72
CA THR A 89 -6.37 0.67 -1.47
C THR A 89 -5.87 1.35 -0.20
N GLY A 90 -5.21 0.60 0.69
CA GLY A 90 -4.44 1.11 1.84
C GLY A 90 -2.93 1.09 1.57
N SER A 91 -2.23 2.16 1.95
CA SER A 91 -0.77 2.26 1.78
C SER A 91 -0.16 3.35 2.66
N VAL A 92 1.03 3.07 3.20
CA VAL A 92 1.83 4.02 3.99
C VAL A 92 2.69 4.96 3.12
N TYR A 93 2.94 4.60 1.86
CA TYR A 93 3.80 5.37 0.95
C TYR A 93 3.35 6.82 0.68
N PRO A 94 2.05 7.16 0.65
CA PRO A 94 1.61 8.56 0.58
C PRO A 94 2.17 9.44 1.71
N TYR A 95 2.42 8.87 2.89
CA TYR A 95 3.02 9.57 4.02
C TYR A 95 4.55 9.71 3.90
N ALA A 96 5.22 8.83 3.14
CA ALA A 96 6.68 8.79 3.04
C ALA A 96 7.28 10.07 2.45
N TRP A 97 6.61 10.66 1.46
CA TRP A 97 7.08 11.84 0.72
C TRP A 97 6.21 13.08 0.94
N ALA A 98 5.32 13.07 1.95
CA ALA A 98 4.55 14.25 2.32
C ALA A 98 5.48 15.41 2.74
N LEU A 99 6.48 15.10 3.59
CA LEU A 99 7.60 15.99 3.96
C LEU A 99 7.18 17.47 4.12
N VAL A 100 6.13 17.71 4.91
CA VAL A 100 5.50 19.02 5.04
C VAL A 100 6.28 19.87 6.05
N TYR A 101 6.65 21.09 5.64
CA TYR A 101 7.30 22.10 6.46
C TYR A 101 7.04 23.49 5.86
N GLU A 102 7.17 24.54 6.69
CA GLU A 102 6.96 25.91 6.25
C GLU A 102 8.12 26.47 5.43
N LYS A 103 7.83 27.41 4.52
CA LYS A 103 8.87 28.07 3.72
C LYS A 103 9.85 28.79 4.64
N ASN A 104 11.16 28.55 4.44
CA ASN A 104 12.26 29.06 5.26
C ASN A 104 12.32 28.53 6.71
N ASP A 105 11.54 27.50 7.07
CA ASP A 105 11.66 26.81 8.36
C ASP A 105 12.63 25.62 8.26
N LEU A 106 13.89 25.85 8.61
CA LEU A 106 14.92 24.81 8.61
C LEU A 106 14.71 23.76 9.71
N GLU A 107 14.08 24.12 10.83
CA GLU A 107 13.78 23.15 11.87
C GLU A 107 12.63 22.24 11.46
N GLY A 108 11.59 22.81 10.84
CA GLY A 108 10.49 22.06 10.24
C GLY A 108 10.98 21.10 9.17
N LEU A 109 11.90 21.55 8.31
CA LEU A 109 12.58 20.69 7.35
C LEU A 109 13.30 19.53 8.05
N ALA A 110 14.11 19.81 9.07
CA ALA A 110 14.82 18.77 9.82
C ALA A 110 13.87 17.76 10.47
N ARG A 111 12.78 18.24 11.10
CA ARG A 111 11.74 17.39 11.69
C ARG A 111 11.08 16.50 10.64
N ALA A 112 10.65 17.06 9.52
CA ALA A 112 9.95 16.33 8.47
C ALA A 112 10.77 15.16 7.90
N TYR A 113 12.08 15.37 7.70
CA TYR A 113 12.97 14.31 7.21
C TYR A 113 13.34 13.29 8.30
N SER A 114 13.53 13.74 9.55
CA SER A 114 13.83 12.84 10.67
C SER A 114 12.65 11.93 11.02
N SER A 115 11.42 12.37 10.77
CA SER A 115 10.20 11.63 11.10
C SER A 115 9.70 10.71 9.97
N MET A 116 10.50 10.44 8.94
CA MET A 116 10.13 9.45 7.92
C MET A 116 9.87 8.10 8.61
N PHE A 117 8.80 7.39 8.20
CA PHE A 117 8.25 6.28 8.97
C PHE A 117 9.20 5.10 9.23
N ASN A 118 10.34 5.00 8.54
CA ASN A 118 11.38 4.00 8.83
C ASN A 118 12.31 4.40 9.99
N ASN A 119 12.22 5.64 10.47
CA ASN A 119 13.11 6.25 11.45
C ASN A 119 12.37 6.70 12.72
N VAL A 120 11.22 6.08 12.99
CA VAL A 120 10.43 6.29 14.21
C VAL A 120 10.35 4.98 15.00
N ASN A 121 9.81 5.02 16.22
CA ASN A 121 9.65 3.82 17.04
C ASN A 121 8.58 2.86 16.47
N LEU A 122 8.55 1.64 16.98
CA LEU A 122 7.65 0.58 16.50
C LEU A 122 6.18 0.94 16.71
N GLU A 123 5.85 1.61 17.81
CA GLU A 123 4.51 2.10 18.13
C GLU A 123 4.00 2.99 16.99
N ARG A 124 4.79 3.99 16.59
CA ARG A 124 4.43 4.86 15.48
C ARG A 124 4.41 4.13 14.14
N MET A 125 5.28 3.14 13.94
CA MET A 125 5.23 2.30 12.73
C MET A 125 3.92 1.52 12.62
N VAL A 126 3.38 1.00 13.73
CA VAL A 126 2.09 0.30 13.80
C VAL A 126 0.95 1.27 13.46
N GLU A 127 0.91 2.44 14.10
CA GLU A 127 -0.11 3.47 13.85
C GLU A 127 -0.21 3.87 12.37
N TYR A 128 0.93 3.95 11.65
CA TYR A 128 0.91 4.22 10.21
C TYR A 128 0.16 3.15 9.41
N ARG A 129 0.26 1.88 9.80
CA ARG A 129 -0.38 0.76 9.08
C ARG A 129 -1.86 0.69 9.43
N GLU A 130 -2.23 0.93 10.68
CA GLU A 130 -3.63 1.07 11.09
C GLU A 130 -4.33 2.20 10.33
N GLN A 131 -3.69 3.37 10.26
CA GLN A 131 -4.21 4.50 9.51
C GLN A 131 -4.32 4.17 8.01
N ALA A 132 -3.33 3.49 7.44
CA ALA A 132 -3.37 3.08 6.05
C ALA A 132 -4.51 2.09 5.75
N LEU A 133 -4.80 1.16 6.67
CA LEU A 133 -5.94 0.25 6.57
C LEU A 133 -7.27 1.00 6.63
N ALA A 134 -7.41 1.94 7.59
CA ALA A 134 -8.59 2.75 7.76
C ALA A 134 -8.84 3.67 6.56
N ASP A 135 -7.82 4.39 6.07
CA ASP A 135 -7.93 5.27 4.91
C ASP A 135 -8.24 4.51 3.62
N GLY A 136 -7.82 3.26 3.54
CA GLY A 136 -8.07 2.40 2.39
C GLY A 136 -9.42 1.70 2.41
N ASN A 137 -10.20 1.81 3.48
CA ASN A 137 -11.35 0.93 3.74
C ASN A 137 -10.98 -0.53 3.54
N CYS A 138 -9.85 -0.94 4.10
CA CYS A 138 -9.30 -2.26 3.89
C CYS A 138 -10.00 -3.31 4.75
N VAL A 139 -10.11 -4.52 4.20
CA VAL A 139 -10.68 -5.69 4.88
C VAL A 139 -9.60 -6.71 5.28
N GLY A 140 -8.33 -6.38 5.04
CA GLY A 140 -7.19 -7.14 5.52
C GLY A 140 -5.84 -6.59 5.05
N ALA A 141 -4.75 -7.19 5.53
CA ALA A 141 -3.38 -6.81 5.21
C ALA A 141 -2.58 -7.97 4.59
N LEU A 142 -1.78 -7.68 3.55
CA LEU A 142 -0.87 -8.64 2.92
C LEU A 142 0.58 -8.17 3.07
N TYR A 143 1.36 -8.90 3.87
CA TYR A 143 2.72 -8.52 4.23
C TYR A 143 3.76 -9.14 3.29
N HIS A 144 4.61 -8.28 2.69
CA HIS A 144 5.83 -8.71 2.00
C HIS A 144 6.97 -8.85 3.01
N MET A 145 7.37 -10.08 3.31
CA MET A 145 8.60 -10.35 4.04
C MET A 145 9.78 -10.21 3.08
N ASN A 146 10.30 -8.99 2.98
CA ASN A 146 11.33 -8.63 2.02
C ASN A 146 12.73 -9.04 2.51
N ARG A 147 13.40 -9.94 1.78
CA ARG A 147 14.71 -10.47 2.16
C ARG A 147 15.81 -9.41 2.27
N SER A 148 15.76 -8.35 1.47
CA SER A 148 16.76 -7.27 1.47
C SER A 148 16.54 -6.25 2.58
N CYS A 149 15.29 -5.86 2.86
CA CYS A 149 14.99 -4.72 3.73
C CYS A 149 14.93 -5.12 5.22
N LYS A 150 16.09 -5.42 5.81
CA LYS A 150 16.20 -5.91 7.20
C LYS A 150 15.46 -5.06 8.23
N LEU A 151 15.52 -3.73 8.10
CA LEU A 151 14.86 -2.80 9.03
C LEU A 151 13.36 -3.05 9.09
N MET A 152 12.70 -3.23 7.92
CA MET A 152 11.27 -3.56 7.87
C MET A 152 11.01 -5.01 8.29
N SER A 153 11.85 -5.95 7.85
CA SER A 153 11.61 -7.38 8.03
C SER A 153 11.79 -7.86 9.47
N PHE A 154 12.74 -7.30 10.23
CA PHE A 154 13.00 -7.74 11.60
C PHE A 154 11.91 -7.33 12.60
N ILE A 155 11.17 -6.26 12.31
CA ILE A 155 10.06 -5.79 13.15
C ILE A 155 8.68 -6.23 12.64
N GLN A 156 8.60 -6.79 11.42
CA GLN A 156 7.32 -7.11 10.77
C GLN A 156 6.47 -8.10 11.55
N TYR A 157 7.05 -9.07 12.28
CA TYR A 157 6.27 -10.04 13.04
C TYR A 157 5.48 -9.40 14.19
N GLU A 158 6.12 -8.53 14.97
CA GLU A 158 5.44 -7.83 16.06
C GLU A 158 4.49 -6.76 15.52
N MET A 159 4.92 -6.02 14.49
CA MET A 159 4.09 -5.03 13.83
C MET A 159 2.79 -5.64 13.30
N ALA A 160 2.85 -6.77 12.58
CA ALA A 160 1.68 -7.43 12.03
C ALA A 160 0.75 -7.98 13.12
N ARG A 161 1.28 -8.49 14.23
CA ARG A 161 0.49 -8.93 15.38
C ARG A 161 -0.30 -7.78 16.00
N ARG A 162 0.37 -6.65 16.32
CA ARG A 162 -0.29 -5.48 16.93
C ARG A 162 -1.36 -4.92 16.01
N VAL A 163 -1.03 -4.68 14.73
CA VAL A 163 -2.00 -4.19 13.74
C VAL A 163 -3.24 -5.10 13.66
N ALA A 164 -3.06 -6.43 13.68
CA ALA A 164 -4.18 -7.36 13.66
C ALA A 164 -4.99 -7.36 14.96
N GLU A 165 -4.33 -7.24 16.10
CA GLU A 165 -4.98 -7.11 17.41
C GLU A 165 -5.79 -5.82 17.51
N ASP A 166 -5.25 -4.71 17.05
CA ASP A 166 -5.86 -3.39 17.19
C ASP A 166 -7.01 -3.19 16.18
N THR A 167 -6.84 -3.66 14.94
CA THR A 167 -7.85 -3.49 13.88
C THR A 167 -8.86 -4.64 13.79
N LYS A 168 -8.56 -5.79 14.41
CA LYS A 168 -9.30 -7.05 14.25
C LYS A 168 -9.41 -7.53 12.80
N LEU A 169 -8.58 -7.02 11.89
CA LEU A 169 -8.57 -7.44 10.49
C LEU A 169 -7.64 -8.64 10.27
N PRO A 170 -8.01 -9.58 9.38
CA PRO A 170 -7.14 -10.68 9.03
C PRO A 170 -5.92 -10.22 8.24
N TYR A 171 -4.85 -11.00 8.33
CA TYR A 171 -3.65 -10.77 7.52
C TYR A 171 -3.00 -12.07 7.07
N SER A 172 -2.22 -11.96 6.01
CA SER A 172 -1.34 -13.02 5.51
C SER A 172 -0.01 -12.42 5.07
N GLY A 173 0.96 -13.26 4.70
CA GLY A 173 2.24 -12.81 4.21
C GLY A 173 2.88 -13.78 3.21
N PHE A 174 3.76 -13.21 2.39
CA PHE A 174 4.56 -13.93 1.39
C PHE A 174 6.03 -13.51 1.50
N ALA A 175 6.93 -14.40 1.10
CA ALA A 175 8.36 -14.11 1.02
C ALA A 175 8.70 -13.55 -0.37
N GLY A 176 9.61 -12.57 -0.40
CA GLY A 176 10.01 -11.93 -1.64
C GLY A 176 11.29 -11.14 -1.49
N ASP A 177 11.74 -10.59 -2.60
CA ASP A 177 12.73 -9.53 -2.65
C ASP A 177 12.29 -8.50 -3.69
N GLN A 178 12.64 -7.22 -3.50
CA GLN A 178 12.26 -6.18 -4.46
C GLN A 178 12.97 -6.34 -5.81
N ALA A 179 14.17 -6.92 -5.84
CA ALA A 179 15.03 -6.94 -7.02
C ALA A 179 15.67 -8.29 -7.30
N ASP A 180 15.94 -9.12 -6.30
CA ASP A 180 16.49 -10.47 -6.50
C ASP A 180 15.37 -11.47 -6.87
N PRO A 181 15.31 -11.95 -8.12
CA PRO A 181 14.24 -12.84 -8.53
C PRO A 181 14.25 -14.18 -7.80
N ARG A 182 15.39 -14.61 -7.23
CA ARG A 182 15.50 -15.85 -6.44
C ARG A 182 14.75 -15.76 -5.12
N GLY A 183 14.42 -14.55 -4.67
CA GLY A 183 13.72 -14.30 -3.42
C GLY A 183 12.20 -14.52 -3.50
N PHE A 184 11.62 -14.69 -4.69
CA PHE A 184 10.16 -14.77 -4.88
C PHE A 184 9.73 -16.07 -5.57
N SER A 185 8.56 -16.59 -5.19
CA SER A 185 7.93 -17.74 -5.82
C SER A 185 6.47 -17.41 -6.18
N GLU A 186 6.15 -17.51 -7.47
CA GLU A 186 4.80 -17.28 -7.99
C GLU A 186 3.75 -18.19 -7.31
N ALA A 187 4.04 -19.49 -7.24
CA ALA A 187 3.17 -20.48 -6.60
C ALA A 187 2.92 -20.17 -5.11
N GLN A 188 3.98 -19.79 -4.38
CA GLN A 188 3.82 -19.39 -2.98
C GLN A 188 2.90 -18.18 -2.86
N PHE A 189 3.13 -17.14 -3.66
CA PHE A 189 2.32 -15.91 -3.62
C PHE A 189 0.84 -16.21 -3.88
N GLU A 190 0.53 -17.01 -4.91
CA GLU A 190 -0.84 -17.36 -5.25
C GLU A 190 -1.52 -18.20 -4.16
N THR A 191 -0.85 -19.21 -3.60
CA THR A 191 -1.42 -20.00 -2.49
C THR A 191 -1.63 -19.16 -1.23
N ARG A 192 -0.69 -18.26 -0.89
CA ARG A 192 -0.84 -17.36 0.26
C ARG A 192 -1.99 -16.37 0.07
N LEU A 193 -2.20 -15.91 -1.15
CA LEU A 193 -3.32 -15.05 -1.49
C LEU A 193 -4.65 -15.81 -1.41
N GLN A 194 -4.74 -17.03 -1.96
CA GLN A 194 -5.95 -17.85 -1.89
C GLN A 194 -6.39 -18.09 -0.44
N GLY A 195 -5.48 -18.58 0.42
CA GLY A 195 -5.80 -18.79 1.83
C GLY A 195 -6.16 -17.49 2.56
N PHE A 196 -5.58 -16.37 2.16
CA PHE A 196 -5.96 -15.06 2.71
C PHE A 196 -7.38 -14.64 2.33
N LEU A 197 -7.81 -14.93 1.09
CA LEU A 197 -9.16 -14.65 0.62
C LEU A 197 -10.21 -15.47 1.37
N GLU A 198 -9.95 -16.75 1.61
CA GLU A 198 -10.82 -17.62 2.41
C GLU A 198 -11.05 -17.05 3.81
N ILE A 199 -9.98 -16.57 4.46
CA ILE A 199 -10.08 -15.94 5.78
C ILE A 199 -10.86 -14.62 5.72
N MET A 200 -10.64 -13.80 4.69
CA MET A 200 -11.37 -12.53 4.52
C MET A 200 -12.87 -12.75 4.32
N GLU A 201 -13.27 -13.79 3.57
CA GLU A 201 -14.68 -14.11 3.35
C GLU A 201 -15.35 -14.61 4.64
N GLN A 202 -14.71 -15.54 5.37
CA GLN A 202 -15.21 -16.00 6.67
C GLN A 202 -15.38 -14.84 7.66
N HIS A 203 -14.42 -13.92 7.70
CA HIS A 203 -14.47 -12.75 8.58
C HIS A 203 -15.59 -11.77 8.17
N LYS A 204 -15.92 -11.68 6.88
CA LYS A 204 -17.03 -10.87 6.38
C LYS A 204 -18.38 -11.50 6.73
N GLU A 205 -18.52 -12.81 6.60
CA GLU A 205 -19.73 -13.57 7.00
C GLU A 205 -19.99 -13.38 8.50
N ALA A 206 -18.98 -13.58 9.36
CA ALA A 206 -19.11 -13.44 10.81
C ALA A 206 -19.44 -12.01 11.31
N LYS A 207 -19.33 -10.98 10.46
CA LYS A 207 -19.74 -9.61 10.78
C LYS A 207 -21.17 -9.28 10.38
N ASN A 208 -21.78 -10.09 9.50
CA ASN A 208 -23.14 -9.91 9.04
C ASN A 208 -24.17 -10.70 9.85
N ASP A 209 -23.69 -11.63 10.68
CA ASP A 209 -24.46 -12.35 11.72
C ASP A 209 -24.46 -11.58 13.05
#